data_AF-A0A844TFX7-F1
#
_entry.id   AF-A0A844TFX7-F1
#
_cell.length_a   1.000
_cell.length_b   1.000
_cell.length_c   1.000
_cell.angle_alpha   90.00
_cell.angle_beta   90.00
_cell.angle_gamma   90.00
#
_symmetry.space_group_name_H-M   'P 1'
#
loop_
_entity.id
_entity.type
_entity.pdbx_description
1 polymer ?
#
loop_
_entity_poly.entity_id
_entity_poly.type
_entity_poly.pdbx_seq_one_letter_code
_entity_poly.pdbx_strand_id
1 'polypeptide(L)'
;MIYNKLFAWKGTFGVVPAELDGMFVSDKFPTYELDRTQVDERYLGWYFRHPEVWEQARSMSTGSAALSKLTLNPPKFLQLEMALPEIDMQRAIAALSV
;
A
#
# COMPACT_ATOMS: atom_id res chain seq x y z
N MET A 1 -7.33 2.35 1.93
CA MET A 1 -6.09 2.17 1.13
C MET A 1 -6.44 1.55 -0.22
N ILE A 2 -5.67 1.88 -1.25
CA ILE A 2 -5.82 1.42 -2.62
C ILE A 2 -4.44 1.15 -3.22
N TYR A 3 -4.31 0.21 -4.15
CA TYR A 3 -3.07 0.04 -4.92
C TYR A 3 -3.33 -0.52 -6.32
N ASN A 4 -2.44 -0.27 -7.28
CA ASN A 4 -2.55 -0.91 -8.60
C ASN A 4 -1.86 -2.28 -8.57
N LYS A 5 -2.65 -3.36 -8.67
CA LYS A 5 -2.11 -4.72 -8.57
C LYS A 5 -1.06 -5.04 -9.64
N LEU A 6 -1.09 -4.41 -10.82
CA LEU A 6 -0.14 -4.65 -11.92
C LEU A 6 1.23 -3.94 -11.73
N PHE A 7 1.30 -3.00 -10.80
CA PHE A 7 2.45 -2.11 -10.62
C PHE A 7 2.76 -1.85 -9.14
N ALA A 8 2.32 -2.73 -8.23
CA ALA A 8 2.58 -2.59 -6.80
C ALA A 8 4.09 -2.48 -6.51
N TRP A 9 4.90 -3.26 -7.23
CA TRP A 9 6.37 -3.22 -7.20
C TRP A 9 7.00 -1.89 -7.67
N LYS A 10 6.20 -0.99 -8.25
CA LYS A 10 6.60 0.39 -8.60
C LYS A 10 6.10 1.43 -7.59
N GLY A 11 5.63 0.99 -6.42
CA GLY A 11 5.15 1.88 -5.37
C GLY A 11 3.78 2.49 -5.61
N THR A 12 2.93 1.85 -6.40
CA THR A 12 1.59 2.36 -6.73
C THR A 12 0.57 2.08 -5.63
N PHE A 13 0.85 2.56 -4.43
CA PHE A 13 -0.01 2.48 -3.25
C PHE A 13 -0.55 3.88 -2.91
N GLY A 14 -1.71 3.93 -2.25
CA GLY A 14 -2.29 5.19 -1.83
C GLY A 14 -3.33 5.04 -0.72
N VAL A 15 -3.55 6.16 -0.03
CA VAL A 15 -4.69 6.36 0.85
C VAL A 15 -5.75 7.11 0.05
N VAL A 16 -6.99 6.60 0.09
CA VAL A 16 -8.11 7.24 -0.59
C VAL A 16 -8.61 8.38 0.31
N PRO A 17 -8.70 9.61 -0.19
CA PRO A 17 -9.19 10.74 0.59
C PRO A 17 -10.73 10.67 0.75
N ALA A 18 -11.26 11.31 1.79
CA ALA A 18 -12.67 11.17 2.17
C ALA A 18 -13.65 11.67 1.10
N GLU A 19 -13.23 12.61 0.25
CA GLU A 19 -14.03 13.16 -0.85
C GLU A 19 -14.32 12.14 -1.96
N LEU A 20 -13.58 11.02 -1.97
CA LEU A 20 -13.77 9.92 -2.91
C LEU A 20 -14.44 8.70 -2.27
N ASP A 21 -14.99 8.83 -1.07
CA ASP A 21 -15.73 7.74 -0.43
C ASP A 21 -16.98 7.34 -1.25
N GLY A 22 -17.25 6.04 -1.32
CA GLY A 22 -18.34 5.47 -2.13
C GLY A 22 -18.12 5.46 -3.65
N MET A 23 -16.97 5.97 -4.14
CA MET A 23 -16.64 5.96 -5.57
C MET A 23 -16.13 4.58 -6.03
N PHE A 24 -16.19 4.34 -7.34
CA PHE A 24 -15.83 3.06 -7.95
C PHE A 24 -14.48 3.12 -8.68
N VAL A 25 -13.76 2.00 -8.63
CA VAL A 25 -12.50 1.78 -9.36
C VAL A 25 -12.58 0.45 -10.11
N SER A 26 -11.70 0.26 -11.11
CA SER A 26 -11.62 -1.01 -11.83
C SER A 26 -11.08 -2.14 -10.95
N ASP A 27 -11.25 -3.38 -11.39
CA ASP A 27 -10.74 -4.59 -10.71
C ASP A 27 -9.22 -4.59 -10.49
N LYS A 28 -8.49 -3.69 -11.16
CA LYS A 28 -7.04 -3.54 -11.04
C LYS A 28 -6.62 -2.78 -9.79
N PHE A 29 -7.57 -2.19 -9.08
CA PHE A 29 -7.32 -1.41 -7.88
C PHE A 29 -8.04 -2.02 -6.68
N PRO A 30 -7.48 -3.06 -6.05
CA PRO A 30 -8.03 -3.54 -4.79
C PRO A 30 -8.00 -2.43 -3.75
N THR A 31 -9.05 -2.38 -2.95
CA THR A 31 -9.22 -1.44 -1.84
C THR A 31 -9.32 -2.19 -0.52
N TYR A 32 -8.83 -1.56 0.55
CA TYR A 32 -8.91 -2.08 1.91
C TYR A 32 -9.26 -0.95 2.86
N GLU A 33 -10.08 -1.26 3.85
CA GLU A 33 -10.31 -0.38 4.99
C GLU A 33 -9.11 -0.44 5.94
N LEU A 34 -8.83 0.69 6.58
CA LEU A 34 -7.78 0.79 7.58
C LEU A 34 -8.41 0.65 8.96
N ASP A 35 -7.85 -0.23 9.79
CA ASP A 35 -8.12 -0.20 11.22
C ASP A 35 -7.39 1.00 11.84
N ARG A 36 -8.10 2.13 11.89
CA ARG A 36 -7.59 3.41 12.41
C ARG A 36 -7.28 3.37 13.92
N THR A 37 -7.62 2.29 14.62
CA THR A 37 -7.19 2.09 16.02
C THR A 37 -5.76 1.57 16.11
N GLN A 38 -5.24 0.97 15.04
CA GLN A 38 -3.91 0.39 14.97
C GLN A 38 -2.95 1.16 14.06
N VAL A 39 -3.46 1.80 13.00
CA VAL A 39 -2.61 2.46 11.99
C VAL A 39 -3.05 3.89 11.69
N ASP A 40 -2.10 4.83 11.73
CA ASP A 40 -2.28 6.19 11.22
C ASP A 40 -2.14 6.18 9.69
N GLU A 41 -3.12 6.75 8.99
CA GLU A 41 -3.17 6.70 7.53
C GLU A 41 -2.01 7.47 6.87
N ARG A 42 -1.50 8.53 7.50
CA ARG A 42 -0.36 9.30 6.96
C ARG A 42 0.93 8.53 7.16
N TYR A 43 1.07 7.83 8.29
CA TYR A 43 2.18 6.90 8.51
C TYR A 43 2.18 5.79 7.45
N LEU A 44 1.02 5.20 7.17
CA LEU A 44 0.91 4.17 6.14
C LEU A 44 1.26 4.71 4.74
N GLY A 45 0.77 5.91 4.41
CA GLY A 45 1.14 6.60 3.16
C GLY A 45 2.64 6.90 3.06
N TRP A 46 3.27 7.29 4.18
CA TRP A 46 4.73 7.39 4.26
C TRP A 46 5.42 6.05 4.08
N TYR A 47 4.96 5.01 4.78
CA TYR A 47 5.58 3.70 4.82
C TYR A 47 5.63 3.06 3.43
N PHE A 48 4.55 3.19 2.66
CA PHE A 48 4.49 2.67 1.30
C PHE A 48 5.42 3.38 0.30
N ARG A 49 6.10 4.47 0.68
CA ARG A 49 7.16 5.09 -0.14
C ARG A 49 8.51 4.39 0.02
N HIS A 50 8.66 3.47 0.99
CA HIS A 50 9.92 2.76 1.19
C HIS A 50 10.18 1.70 0.11
N PRO A 51 11.39 1.71 -0.50
CA PRO A 51 11.77 0.72 -1.52
C PRO A 51 11.66 -0.73 -1.05
N GLU A 52 11.85 -1.00 0.25
CA GLU A 52 11.71 -2.35 0.81
C GLU A 52 10.31 -2.93 0.60
N VAL A 53 9.27 -2.10 0.74
CA VAL A 53 7.88 -2.54 0.50
C VAL A 53 7.66 -2.88 -0.97
N TRP A 54 8.29 -2.13 -1.87
CA TRP A 54 8.20 -2.37 -3.30
C TRP A 54 8.91 -3.66 -3.69
N GLU A 55 10.04 -3.96 -3.05
CA GLU A 55 10.78 -5.21 -3.24
C GLU A 55 9.99 -6.42 -2.71
N GLN A 56 9.37 -6.31 -1.53
CA GLN A 56 8.44 -7.34 -1.04
C GLN A 56 7.29 -7.57 -2.05
N ALA A 57 6.68 -6.48 -2.55
CA ALA A 57 5.65 -6.56 -3.56
C ALA A 57 6.15 -7.22 -4.85
N ARG A 58 7.39 -6.93 -5.28
CA ARG A 58 8.03 -7.52 -6.46
C ARG A 58 8.22 -9.03 -6.30
N SER A 59 8.75 -9.47 -5.16
CA SER A 59 9.06 -10.89 -4.91
C SER A 59 7.81 -11.77 -4.85
N MET A 60 6.68 -11.21 -4.40
CA MET A 60 5.39 -11.91 -4.34
C MET A 60 4.54 -11.75 -5.60
N SER A 61 4.94 -10.89 -6.54
CA SER A 61 4.21 -10.66 -7.78
C SER A 61 4.44 -11.78 -8.79
N THR A 62 3.38 -12.12 -9.54
CA THR A 62 3.44 -13.13 -10.60
C THR A 62 3.04 -12.54 -11.96
N GLY A 63 3.57 -13.08 -13.06
CA GLY A 63 3.19 -12.68 -14.42
C GLY A 63 4.31 -12.92 -15.42
N SER A 64 3.94 -13.31 -16.65
CA SER A 64 4.87 -13.74 -17.69
C SER A 64 5.53 -12.59 -18.47
N ALA A 65 4.97 -11.38 -18.41
CA ALA A 65 5.61 -10.18 -18.94
C ALA A 65 6.53 -9.57 -17.87
N ALA A 66 7.74 -10.12 -17.76
CA ALA A 66 8.75 -9.84 -16.72
C ALA A 66 9.07 -8.35 -16.46
N LEU A 67 8.64 -7.45 -17.33
CA LEU A 67 8.93 -6.00 -17.25
C LEU A 67 7.69 -5.10 -17.17
N SER A 68 6.47 -5.58 -17.43
CA SER A 68 5.31 -4.67 -17.59
C SER A 68 4.02 -5.04 -16.86
N LYS A 69 3.84 -6.28 -16.38
CA LYS A 69 2.57 -6.68 -15.73
C LYS A 69 2.75 -7.61 -14.53
N LEU A 70 3.85 -7.48 -13.79
CA LEU A 70 4.01 -8.21 -12.52
C LEU A 70 2.86 -7.86 -11.58
N THR A 71 2.06 -8.86 -11.26
CA THR A 71 0.80 -8.68 -10.54
C THR A 71 0.93 -9.14 -9.10
N LEU A 72 0.76 -8.23 -8.15
CA LEU A 72 0.60 -8.55 -6.73
C LEU A 72 -0.87 -8.80 -6.44
N ASN A 73 -1.28 -10.07 -6.43
CA ASN A 73 -2.67 -10.44 -6.17
C ASN A 73 -3.07 -10.14 -4.71
N PRO A 74 -4.35 -9.81 -4.43
CA PRO A 74 -4.81 -9.40 -3.10
C PRO A 74 -4.40 -10.33 -1.94
N PRO A 75 -4.47 -11.67 -2.06
CA PRO A 75 -4.03 -12.56 -0.98
C PRO A 75 -2.53 -12.47 -0.66
N LYS A 76 -1.71 -12.05 -1.63
CA LYS A 76 -0.27 -11.82 -1.47
C LYS A 76 0.03 -10.45 -0.90
N PHE A 77 -0.78 -9.44 -1.22
CA PHE A 77 -0.67 -8.13 -0.59
C PHE A 77 -0.80 -8.23 0.95
N LEU A 78 -1.71 -9.07 1.46
CA LEU A 78 -1.88 -9.29 2.89
C LEU A 78 -0.71 -10.04 3.57
N GLN A 79 0.29 -10.48 2.80
CA GLN A 79 1.51 -11.13 3.30
C GLN A 79 2.69 -10.14 3.39
N LEU A 80 2.52 -8.90 2.95
CA LEU A 80 3.54 -7.87 3.13
C LEU A 80 3.70 -7.58 4.62
N GLU A 81 4.94 -7.51 5.08
CA GLU A 81 5.28 -7.23 6.46
C GLU A 81 5.73 -5.78 6.61
N MET A 82 5.35 -5.18 7.73
CA MET A 82 5.79 -3.85 8.11
C MET A 82 6.10 -3.74 9.59
N ALA A 83 7.07 -2.91 9.93
CA ALA A 83 7.21 -2.45 11.30
C ALA A 83 6.00 -1.59 11.64
N LEU A 84 5.31 -1.93 12.72
CA LEU A 84 4.14 -1.19 13.19
C LEU A 84 4.41 -0.69 14.62
N PRO A 85 5.00 0.51 14.78
CA PRO A 85 5.21 1.09 16.09
C PRO A 85 3.89 1.58 16.69
N GLU A 86 3.90 1.93 17.98
CA GLU A 86 2.74 2.54 18.66
C GLU A 86 2.22 3.80 17.93
N ILE A 87 0.91 4.05 18.04
CA ILE A 87 0.21 5.06 17.23
C ILE A 87 0.81 6.47 17.32
N ASP A 88 1.31 6.86 18.49
CA ASP A 88 1.92 8.18 18.68
C ASP A 88 3.28 8.30 17.98
N MET A 89 4.04 7.21 17.91
CA MET A 89 5.28 7.16 17.14
C MET A 89 4.99 7.20 15.64
N GLN A 90 3.95 6.50 15.18
CA GLN A 90 3.51 6.56 13.78
C GLN A 90 3.20 8.01 13.35
N ARG A 91 2.45 8.74 14.19
CA ARG A 91 2.12 10.16 13.97
C ARG A 91 3.36 11.05 13.95
N ALA A 92 4.30 10.82 14.87
CA ALA A 92 5.55 11.57 14.92
C ALA A 92 6.38 11.38 13.63
N ILE A 93 6.52 10.14 13.17
CA ILE A 93 7.23 9.82 11.91
C ILE A 93 6.54 10.47 10.71
N ALA A 94 5.21 10.36 10.64
CA ALA A 94 4.43 10.93 9.55
C ALA A 94 4.58 12.46 9.47
N ALA A 95 4.72 13.15 10.60
CA ALA A 95 4.89 14.60 10.65
C ALA A 95 6.26 15.09 10.14
N LEU A 96 7.30 14.23 10.14
CA LEU A 96 8.63 14.56 9.61
C LEU A 96 8.73 14.40 8.09
N SER A 97 7.69 13.83 7.48
CA SER A 97 7.70 13.38 6.11
C SER A 97 6.98 14.39 5.23
N VAL A 98 7.71 15.05 4.33
CA VAL A 98 7.17 15.98 3.32
C VAL A 98 6.45 15.23 2.21
#